data_AF-A0A752MQ47-F1
#
_entry.id   AF-A0A752MQ47-F1
#
_cell.length_a   1.000
_cell.length_b   1.000
_cell.length_c   1.000
_cell.angle_alpha   90.00
_cell.angle_beta   90.00
_cell.angle_gamma   90.00
#
_symmetry.space_group_name_H-M   'P 1'
#
loop_
_entity.id
_entity.type
_entity.pdbx_description
1 polymer ?
#
loop_
_entity_poly.entity_id
_entity_poly.type
_entity_poly.pdbx_seq_one_letter_code
_entity_poly.pdbx_strand_id
1 'polypeptide(L)' 'MKSNRQARHILGLDYRISNQRKVVTEGDTSSVVNNPTGRKRHADSQK' A
#
# COMPACT_ATOMS: atom_id res chain seq x y z
N MET A 1 9.76 -3.86 14.27
CA MET A 1 10.02 -3.99 12.82
C MET A 1 9.87 -2.64 12.15
N LYS A 2 10.79 -2.26 11.25
CA LYS A 2 10.68 -1.01 10.48
C LYS A 2 9.67 -1.18 9.34
N SER A 3 8.92 -0.14 9.02
CA SER A 3 8.00 -0.19 7.87
C SER A 3 8.78 -0.23 6.55
N ASN A 4 8.15 -0.76 5.50
CA ASN A 4 8.75 -0.81 4.16
C ASN A 4 9.15 0.58 3.63
N ARG A 5 8.47 1.64 4.09
CA ARG A 5 8.86 3.04 3.83
C ARG A 5 10.18 3.38 4.51
N GLN A 6 10.29 3.09 5.81
CA GLN A 6 11.49 3.39 6.60
C GLN A 6 12.71 2.63 6.08
N ALA A 7 12.54 1.38 5.66
CA ALA A 7 13.60 0.59 5.06
C ALA A 7 14.13 1.24 3.75
N ARG A 8 13.23 1.66 2.85
CA ARG A 8 13.63 2.35 1.60
C ARG A 8 14.37 3.66 1.86
N HIS A 9 13.93 4.45 2.85
CA HIS A 9 14.60 5.69 3.22
C HIS A 9 16.04 5.46 3.71
N ILE A 10 16.26 4.41 4.52
CA ILE A 10 17.60 4.06 5.01
C ILE A 10 18.50 3.55 3.88
N LEU A 11 17.94 2.83 2.91
CA LEU A 11 18.68 2.25 1.78
C LEU A 11 18.84 3.21 0.59
N GLY A 12 18.37 4.46 0.70
CA GLY A 12 18.40 5.43 -0.41
C GLY A 12 17.51 5.05 -1.61
N LEU A 13 16.58 4.11 -1.43
CA LEU A 13 15.62 3.69 -2.45
C LEU A 13 14.43 4.65 -2.49
N ASP A 14 13.78 4.77 -3.65
CA ASP A 14 12.63 5.66 -3.79
C ASP A 14 11.47 5.23 -2.87
N TYR A 15 11.29 5.98 -1.79
CA TYR A 15 10.28 5.77 -0.76
C TYR A 15 8.86 6.18 -1.22
N ARG A 16 8.71 6.83 -2.37
CA ARG A 16 7.42 7.20 -2.94
C ARG A 16 6.73 6.00 -3.58
N ILE A 17 7.49 5.09 -4.18
CA ILE A 17 7.01 3.86 -4.82
C ILE A 17 6.28 2.96 -3.81
N SER A 18 6.63 3.01 -2.53
CA SER A 18 5.94 2.20 -1.51
C SER A 18 4.46 2.55 -1.34
N ASN A 19 4.04 3.74 -1.80
CA ASN A 19 2.64 4.20 -1.78
C ASN A 19 1.93 4.02 -3.12
N GLN A 20 2.66 3.62 -4.16
CA GLN A 20 2.07 3.50 -5.48
C GLN A 20 1.07 2.34 -5.45
N ARG A 21 -0.16 2.61 -5.88
CA ARG A 21 -1.20 1.58 -6.00
C ARG A 21 -0.67 0.52 -6.96
N LYS A 22 -0.57 -0.72 -6.49
CA LYS A 22 -0.10 -1.83 -7.32
C LYS A 22 -1.23 -2.17 -8.28
N VAL A 23 -1.02 -1.96 -9.57
CA VAL A 23 -1.90 -2.51 -10.60
C VAL A 23 -1.49 -3.96 -10.79
N VAL A 24 -2.42 -4.88 -10.55
CA VAL A 24 -2.24 -6.31 -10.80
C VAL A 24 -3.09 -6.66 -12.01
N THR A 25 -2.45 -7.17 -13.05
CA THR A 25 -3.10 -7.70 -14.25
C THR A 25 -3.13 -9.22 -14.16
N GLU A 26 -4.32 -9.80 -14.13
CA GLU A 26 -4.55 -11.25 -14.20
C GLU A 26 -5.41 -11.52 -15.45
N GLY A 27 -4.80 -12.11 -16.48
CA GLY A 27 -5.41 -12.28 -17.79
C GLY A 27 -5.80 -10.93 -18.42
N ASP A 28 -7.06 -10.80 -18.85
CA ASP A 28 -7.60 -9.58 -19.45
C ASP A 28 -8.13 -8.57 -18.41
N THR A 29 -8.04 -8.90 -17.12
CA THR A 29 -8.56 -8.04 -16.05
C THR A 29 -7.44 -7.32 -15.32
N SER A 30 -7.56 -6.00 -15.21
CA SER A 30 -6.65 -5.17 -14.41
C SER A 30 -7.36 -4.70 -13.15
N SER A 31 -6.76 -4.97 -11.99
CA SER A 31 -7.27 -4.54 -10.70
C SER A 31 -6.26 -3.64 -9.99
N VAL A 32 -6.74 -2.53 -9.47
CA VAL A 32 -5.92 -1.60 -8.69
C VAL A 32 -5.94 -2.07 -7.23
N VAL A 33 -4.87 -2.72 -6.79
CA VAL A 33 -4.73 -3.14 -5.40
C VAL A 33 -4.34 -1.93 -4.56
N ASN A 34 -5.32 -1.38 -3.86
CA ASN A 34 -5.07 -0.45 -2.79
C ASN A 34 -4.73 -1.27 -1.54
N ASN A 35 -3.51 -1.13 -1.02
CA ASN A 35 -3.16 -1.57 0.33
C ASN A 35 -3.17 -0.35 1.26
N PRO A 36 -4.35 0.11 1.76
CA PRO A 36 -4.37 1.18 2.76
C PRO A 36 -3.57 0.72 3.96
N THR A 37 -2.48 1.44 4.21
CA THR A 37 -1.71 1.29 5.44
C THR A 37 -2.42 2.06 6.55
N GLY A 38 -2.46 1.48 7.76
CA GLY A 38 -3.12 2.09 8.92
C GLY A 38 -4.28 1.25 9.49
N ARG A 39 -4.84 1.71 10.60
CA ARG A 39 -5.95 1.05 11.30
C ARG A 39 -7.21 1.11 10.44
N LYS A 40 -7.67 -0.04 9.96
CA LYS A 40 -8.97 -0.16 9.29
C LYS A 40 -10.05 0.25 10.29
N ARG A 41 -10.83 1.27 9.95
CA ARG A 41 -12.05 1.57 10.71
C ARG A 41 -13.05 0.47 10.36
N HIS A 42 -13.63 -0.18 11.36
CA HIS A 42 -14.75 -1.10 11.13
C HIS A 42 -15.90 -0.28 10.53
N ALA A 43 -16.53 -0.81 9.49
CA ALA A 43 -17.69 -0.18 8.85
C ALA A 43 -18.79 0.14 9.89
N ASP A 44 -18.88 -0.69 10.94
CA ASP A 44 -19.84 -0.57 12.04
C ASP A 44 -19.57 0.60 13.02
N SER A 45 -18.46 1.33 12.85
CA SER A 45 -18.13 2.52 13.67
C SER A 45 -18.77 3.82 13.15
N GLN A 46 -19.57 3.74 12.09
CA GLN A 46 -20.41 4.83 11.61
C GLN A 46 -21.85 4.60 12.11
N LYS A 47 -22.12 4.88 13.38
CA LYS A 47 -23.48 4.99 13.91
C LYS A 47 -23.57 6.19 14.84
#